data_AF-A0A1C5NJD6-F1
#
_entry.id   AF-A0A1C5NJD6-F1
#
_cell.length_a   1.000
_cell.length_b   1.000
_cell.length_c   1.000
_cell.angle_alpha   90.00
_cell.angle_beta   90.00
_cell.angle_gamma   90.00
#
_symmetry.space_group_name_H-M   'P 1'
#
loop_
_entity.id
_entity.type
_entity.pdbx_description
1 polymer ?
#
loop_
_entity_poly.entity_id
_entity_poly.type
_entity_poly.pdbx_seq_one_letter_code
_entity_poly.pdbx_strand_id
1 'polypeptide(L)'
;MLKWHKHYYTGSGVKNSSRIRRRLEHGKPVPGIYLITLSDNPRNLLEILPALTLIQESAADMCPEIVGIAKGKEEAMDLVTEMIRTIFSETGGFEVKEYWKNR
;
A
#
# COMPACT_ATOMS: atom_id res chain seq x y z
N MET A 1 -4.29 4.37 14.25
CA MET A 1 -3.26 5.16 13.52
C MET A 1 -2.72 4.32 12.38
N LEU A 2 -2.70 4.87 11.15
CA LEU A 2 -2.26 4.13 9.97
C LEU A 2 -0.80 3.66 10.11
N LYS A 3 -0.54 2.42 9.74
CA LYS A 3 0.80 1.82 9.77
C LYS A 3 1.42 1.94 8.39
N TRP A 4 2.61 2.53 8.33
CA TRP A 4 3.35 2.74 7.08
C TRP A 4 4.67 2.01 7.16
N HIS A 5 4.96 1.18 6.18
CA HIS A 5 6.29 0.60 6.06
C HIS A 5 7.32 1.69 5.80
N LYS A 6 8.52 1.59 6.39
CA LYS A 6 9.56 2.64 6.27
C LYS A 6 9.97 2.90 4.82
N HIS A 7 10.00 1.84 4.02
CA HIS A 7 10.42 1.83 2.62
C HIS A 7 9.28 1.52 1.64
N TYR A 8 8.07 2.01 1.92
CA TYR A 8 6.91 1.80 1.05
C TYR A 8 7.16 2.31 -0.38
N TYR A 9 6.65 1.58 -1.38
CA TYR A 9 6.77 1.96 -2.79
C TYR A 9 5.89 3.16 -3.12
N THR A 10 6.35 3.99 -4.06
CA THR A 10 5.60 5.14 -4.56
C THR A 10 5.49 5.05 -6.07
N GLY A 11 4.28 4.95 -6.59
CA GLY A 11 3.99 4.97 -8.02
C GLY A 11 4.44 6.28 -8.67
N SER A 12 4.89 6.19 -9.92
CA SER A 12 5.43 7.29 -10.72
C SER A 12 4.52 8.53 -10.81
N GLY A 13 3.20 8.34 -10.79
CA GLY A 13 2.18 9.36 -10.85
C GLY A 13 1.97 10.12 -9.54
N VAL A 14 2.54 9.64 -8.43
CA VAL A 14 2.43 10.24 -7.10
C VAL A 14 3.48 11.34 -6.91
N LYS A 15 3.05 12.60 -7.03
CA LYS A 15 3.96 13.76 -6.97
C LYS A 15 4.46 14.14 -5.57
N ASN A 16 3.68 13.91 -4.52
CA ASN A 16 4.01 14.37 -3.17
C ASN A 16 3.47 13.40 -2.12
N SER A 17 4.16 12.26 -1.99
CA SER A 17 3.77 11.16 -1.11
C SER A 17 3.72 11.57 0.36
N SER A 18 4.66 12.41 0.84
CA SER A 18 4.68 12.90 2.23
C SER A 18 3.44 13.74 2.56
N ARG A 19 3.02 14.65 1.66
CA ARG A 19 1.78 15.41 1.84
C ARG A 19 0.55 14.51 1.84
N ILE A 20 0.51 13.49 0.99
CA ILE A 20 -0.61 12.54 0.95
C ILE A 20 -0.68 11.73 2.23
N ARG A 21 0.45 11.17 2.68
CA ARG A 21 0.55 10.45 3.96
C ARG A 21 0.05 11.31 5.13
N ARG A 22 0.54 12.55 5.25
CA ARG A 22 0.08 13.48 6.31
C ARG A 22 -1.43 13.69 6.25
N ARG A 23 -2.02 13.86 5.07
CA ARG A 23 -3.47 14.02 4.91
C ARG A 23 -4.24 12.79 5.39
N LEU A 24 -3.79 11.60 5.00
CA LEU A 24 -4.42 10.33 5.40
C LEU A 24 -4.32 10.10 6.91
N GLU A 25 -3.17 10.39 7.52
CA GLU A 25 -2.98 10.32 8.98
C GLU A 25 -3.92 11.28 9.75
N HIS A 26 -4.39 12.36 9.13
CA HIS A 26 -5.36 13.31 9.70
C HIS A 26 -6.80 13.07 9.22
N GLY A 27 -7.10 11.90 8.64
CA GLY A 27 -8.44 11.54 8.16
C GLY A 27 -8.96 12.43 7.03
N LYS A 28 -8.07 13.14 6.31
CA LYS A 28 -8.49 14.02 5.21
C LYS A 28 -8.68 13.20 3.93
N PRO A 29 -9.76 13.44 3.16
CA PRO A 29 -10.01 12.73 1.92
C PRO A 29 -8.89 12.98 0.90
N VAL A 30 -8.44 11.93 0.22
CA VAL A 30 -7.44 12.01 -0.87
C VAL A 30 -7.95 11.21 -2.08
N PRO A 31 -8.83 11.80 -2.92
CA PRO A 31 -9.39 11.11 -4.08
C PRO A 31 -8.32 10.77 -5.12
N GLY A 32 -8.53 9.67 -5.83
CA GLY A 32 -7.63 9.20 -6.90
C GLY A 32 -6.34 8.56 -6.43
N ILE A 33 -6.13 8.44 -5.11
CA ILE A 33 -5.02 7.67 -4.53
C ILE A 33 -5.49 6.28 -4.15
N TYR A 34 -4.64 5.31 -4.42
CA TYR A 34 -4.78 3.92 -4.03
C TYR A 34 -3.61 3.53 -3.14
N LEU A 35 -3.89 2.73 -2.13
CA LEU A 35 -2.92 2.19 -1.20
C LEU A 35 -2.76 0.70 -1.48
N ILE A 36 -1.53 0.24 -1.36
CA ILE A 36 -1.17 -1.17 -1.40
C ILE A 36 -0.80 -1.54 0.02
N THR A 37 -1.48 -2.52 0.59
CA THR A 37 -1.20 -3.00 1.94
C THR A 37 -0.81 -4.46 1.94
N LEU A 38 -0.13 -4.88 3.00
CA LEU A 38 -0.12 -6.30 3.36
C LEU A 38 -1.57 -6.79 3.52
N SER A 39 -1.81 -8.07 3.27
CA SER A 39 -3.14 -8.63 3.46
C SER A 39 -3.27 -9.34 4.81
N ASP A 40 -4.33 -9.05 5.54
CA ASP A 40 -4.73 -9.87 6.70
C ASP A 40 -5.51 -11.12 6.29
N ASN A 41 -5.94 -11.21 5.02
CA ASN A 41 -6.50 -12.43 4.46
C ASN A 41 -5.36 -13.37 4.02
N PRO A 42 -5.24 -14.57 4.61
CA PRO A 42 -4.14 -15.49 4.29
C PRO A 42 -4.15 -16.01 2.84
N ARG A 43 -5.25 -15.80 2.08
CA ARG A 43 -5.34 -16.18 0.67
C ARG A 43 -4.80 -15.12 -0.29
N ASN A 44 -4.56 -13.90 0.20
CA ASN A 44 -4.12 -12.78 -0.61
C ASN A 44 -2.66 -12.42 -0.26
N LEU A 45 -1.90 -12.01 -1.27
CA LEU A 45 -0.51 -11.56 -1.08
C LEU A 45 -0.47 -10.10 -0.61
N LEU A 46 -1.23 -9.25 -1.28
CA LEU A 46 -1.37 -7.81 -1.05
C LEU A 46 -2.83 -7.41 -1.31
N GLU A 47 -3.25 -6.28 -0.75
CA GLU A 47 -4.54 -5.66 -1.06
C GLU A 47 -4.34 -4.33 -1.77
N ILE A 48 -5.22 -4.01 -2.72
CA ILE A 48 -5.31 -2.68 -3.33
C ILE A 48 -6.61 -2.04 -2.84
N LEU A 49 -6.50 -0.93 -2.12
CA LEU A 49 -7.66 -0.19 -1.60
C LEU A 49 -7.64 1.30 -2.01
N PRO A 50 -8.77 1.88 -2.41
CA PRO A 50 -8.85 3.33 -2.62
C PRO A 50 -8.63 4.06 -1.30
N ALA A 51 -7.78 5.09 -1.26
CA ALA A 51 -7.49 5.82 -0.03
C ALA A 51 -8.72 6.52 0.58
N LEU A 52 -9.77 6.74 -0.22
CA LEU A 52 -11.07 7.25 0.25
C LEU A 52 -11.77 6.29 1.23
N THR A 53 -11.44 4.99 1.25
CA THR A 53 -12.02 4.06 2.24
C THR A 53 -11.62 4.43 3.66
N LEU A 54 -10.46 5.06 3.85
CA LEU A 54 -9.93 5.45 5.16
C LEU A 54 -10.62 6.68 5.76
N ILE A 55 -11.60 7.27 5.07
CA ILE A 55 -12.49 8.27 5.67
C ILE A 55 -13.38 7.62 6.74
N GLN A 56 -13.71 6.34 6.56
CA GLN A 56 -14.43 5.58 7.57
C GLN A 56 -13.44 5.16 8.67
N GLU A 57 -13.65 5.66 9.89
CA GLU A 57 -12.73 5.44 11.03
C GLU A 57 -12.46 3.96 11.27
N SER A 58 -13.49 3.11 11.26
CA SER A 58 -13.31 1.66 11.44
C SER A 58 -12.43 1.04 10.35
N ALA A 59 -12.54 1.50 9.09
CA ALA A 59 -11.69 1.02 8.01
C ALA A 59 -10.24 1.52 8.16
N ALA A 60 -10.05 2.74 8.67
CA ALA A 60 -8.72 3.27 8.99
C ALA A 60 -8.06 2.50 10.16
N ASP A 61 -8.82 2.12 11.17
CA ASP A 61 -8.32 1.35 12.31
C ASP A 61 -7.96 -0.08 11.94
N MET A 62 -8.70 -0.68 11.01
CA MET A 62 -8.42 -2.02 10.46
C MET A 62 -7.47 -2.01 9.26
N CYS A 63 -6.92 -0.86 8.86
CA CYS A 63 -6.04 -0.78 7.71
C CYS A 63 -4.73 -1.53 8.00
N PRO A 64 -4.38 -2.57 7.20
CA PRO A 64 -3.12 -3.26 7.37
C PRO A 64 -1.95 -2.34 7.01
N GLU A 65 -0.73 -2.81 7.27
CA GLU A 65 0.46 -2.01 6.98
C GLU A 65 0.55 -1.64 5.48
N ILE A 66 0.68 -0.33 5.24
CA ILE A 66 0.78 0.26 3.91
C ILE A 66 2.22 0.10 3.42
N VAL A 67 2.36 -0.63 2.32
CA VAL A 67 3.63 -0.95 1.66
C VAL A 67 3.76 -0.28 0.29
N GLY A 68 2.70 0.36 -0.20
CA GLY A 68 2.76 1.14 -1.43
C GLY A 68 1.66 2.19 -1.57
N ILE A 69 1.92 3.18 -2.42
CA ILE A 69 0.96 4.23 -2.82
C ILE A 69 0.99 4.42 -4.34
N ALA A 70 -0.17 4.58 -4.96
CA ALA A 70 -0.31 4.79 -6.40
C ALA A 70 -1.40 5.83 -6.71
N LYS A 71 -1.31 6.46 -7.89
CA LYS A 71 -2.30 7.39 -8.43
C LYS A 71 -3.17 6.66 -9.45
N GLY A 72 -4.36 6.27 -9.02
CA GLY A 72 -5.31 5.49 -9.81
C GLY A 72 -5.15 3.99 -9.65
N LYS A 73 -6.17 3.25 -10.09
CA LYS A 73 -6.24 1.80 -9.93
C LYS A 73 -5.27 1.06 -10.86
N GLU A 74 -5.10 1.58 -12.08
CA GLU A 74 -4.20 1.01 -13.09
C GLU A 74 -2.75 1.05 -12.61
N GLU A 75 -2.26 2.23 -12.20
CA GLU A 75 -0.92 2.35 -11.61
C GLU A 75 -0.75 1.49 -10.35
N ALA A 76 -1.80 1.31 -9.55
CA ALA A 76 -1.73 0.41 -8.39
C ALA A 76 -1.51 -1.05 -8.81
N MET A 77 -2.12 -1.48 -9.91
CA MET A 77 -1.95 -2.83 -10.46
C MET A 77 -0.54 -3.03 -11.02
N ASP A 78 -0.02 -2.03 -11.74
CA ASP A 78 1.34 -2.05 -12.26
C ASP A 78 2.35 -2.13 -11.10
N LEU A 79 2.16 -1.31 -10.07
CA LEU A 79 3.04 -1.27 -8.91
C LEU A 79 3.02 -2.60 -8.13
N VAL A 80 1.85 -3.21 -7.94
CA VAL A 80 1.75 -4.54 -7.33
C VAL A 80 2.47 -5.59 -8.19
N THR A 81 2.33 -5.52 -9.51
CA THR A 81 3.01 -6.45 -10.44
C THR A 81 4.53 -6.34 -10.30
N GLU A 82 5.06 -5.11 -10.25
CA GLU A 82 6.49 -4.85 -10.02
C GLU A 82 6.94 -5.38 -8.66
N MET A 83 6.21 -5.07 -7.58
CA MET A 83 6.53 -5.55 -6.23
C MET A 83 6.61 -7.08 -6.17
N ILE A 84 5.63 -7.78 -6.75
CA ILE A 84 5.62 -9.25 -6.75
C ILE A 84 6.76 -9.82 -7.59
N ARG A 85 7.08 -9.21 -8.74
CA ARG A 85 8.24 -9.62 -9.55
C ARG A 85 9.55 -9.45 -8.80
N THR A 86 9.74 -8.33 -8.10
CA THR A 86 10.91 -8.09 -7.26
C THR A 86 11.04 -9.14 -6.17
N ILE A 87 9.97 -9.39 -5.41
CA ILE A 87 9.96 -10.39 -4.33
C ILE A 87 10.34 -11.77 -4.88
N PHE A 88 9.72 -12.19 -5.97
CA PHE A 88 10.01 -13.47 -6.59
C PHE A 88 11.46 -13.55 -7.10
N SER A 89 11.97 -12.49 -7.71
CA SER A 89 13.35 -12.45 -8.20
C SER A 89 14.40 -12.51 -7.08
N GLU A 90 14.10 -11.96 -5.91
CA GLU A 90 15.03 -11.91 -4.77
C GLU A 90 14.94 -13.16 -3.88
N THR A 91 13.76 -13.76 -3.78
CA THR A 91 13.50 -14.87 -2.83
C THR A 91 13.28 -16.23 -3.50
N GLY A 92 12.93 -16.26 -4.79
CA GLY A 92 12.46 -17.46 -5.48
C GLY A 92 11.03 -17.89 -5.09
N GLY A 93 10.36 -17.13 -4.23
CA GLY A 93 9.05 -17.46 -3.66
C GLY A 93 8.12 -16.25 -3.56
N PHE A 94 7.06 -16.41 -2.77
CA PHE A 94 6.01 -15.39 -2.58
C PHE A 94 5.72 -15.14 -1.10
N GLU A 95 6.71 -15.29 -0.23
CA GLU A 95 6.63 -15.00 1.20
C GLU A 95 6.59 -13.49 1.48
N VAL A 96 5.61 -12.79 0.88
CA VAL A 96 5.51 -11.32 0.85
C VAL A 96 5.60 -10.72 2.26
N LYS A 97 4.86 -11.26 3.23
CA LYS A 97 4.91 -10.73 4.61
C LYS A 97 6.30 -10.82 5.23
N GLU A 98 7.02 -11.91 4.97
CA GLU A 98 8.35 -12.12 5.54
C GLU A 98 9.40 -11.27 4.83
N TYR A 99 9.27 -11.14 3.50
CA TYR A 99 10.07 -10.22 2.71
C TYR A 99 10.01 -8.78 3.25
N TRP A 100 8.80 -8.30 3.54
CA TRP A 100 8.59 -6.93 4.04
C TRP A 100 9.13 -6.72 5.46
N LYS A 101 9.07 -7.71 6.36
CA LYS A 101 9.64 -7.58 7.71
C LYS A 101 11.16 -7.39 7.72
N ASN A 102 11.85 -7.96 6.73
CA ASN A 102 13.31 -8.02 6.67
C ASN A 102 13.93 -6.90 5.80
N ARG A 103 13.12 -5.94 5.34
CA ARG A 103 13.50 -4.87 4.41
C ARG A 103 13.57 -3.50 5.10
#